data_AF-A0A976SKH2-F1
#
_entry.id   AF-A0A976SKH2-F1
#
_cell.length_a   1.000
_cell.length_b   1.000
_cell.length_c   1.000
_cell.angle_alpha   90.00
_cell.angle_beta   90.00
_cell.angle_gamma   90.00
#
_symmetry.space_group_name_H-M   'P 1'
#
loop_
_entity.id
_entity.type
_entity.pdbx_description
1 polymer ?
#
loop_
_entity_poly.entity_id
_entity_poly.type
_entity_poly.pdbx_seq_one_letter_code
_entity_poly.pdbx_strand_id
1 'polypeptide(L)'
;MAGINVKLLVNHYDREFKVQNIEFPESTKVKLVKERLLESETFKECNIRVIYRGLLLTDEKLLKNLPGCSYDELILTVFITKPNSPPASTPQRRDLWKWSTSAWIAIIATLWCYKFKFDQSFKNFSVLILYVATFFCIHTLVSRIISGNRNRQPSAT
;
A
#
# COMPACT_ATOMS: atom_id res chain seq x y z
N MET A 1 -35.97 -12.16 -12.07
CA MET A 1 -35.38 -10.81 -12.01
C MET A 1 -34.45 -10.70 -13.20
N ALA A 2 -34.57 -9.67 -14.01
CA ALA A 2 -33.70 -9.52 -15.18
C ALA A 2 -32.28 -9.15 -14.72
N GLY A 3 -31.30 -9.90 -15.21
CA GLY A 3 -29.87 -9.71 -14.96
C GLY A 3 -29.22 -9.07 -16.19
N ILE A 4 -28.19 -8.26 -15.96
CA ILE A 4 -27.35 -7.69 -17.01
C ILE A 4 -26.06 -8.48 -17.04
N ASN A 5 -25.72 -9.04 -18.20
CA ASN A 5 -24.42 -9.66 -18.39
C ASN A 5 -23.37 -8.56 -18.64
N VAL A 6 -22.38 -8.49 -17.75
CA VAL A 6 -21.35 -7.45 -17.80
C VAL A 6 -19.99 -8.07 -18.10
N LYS A 7 -19.40 -7.66 -19.22
CA LYS A 7 -18.04 -8.01 -19.61
C LYS A 7 -17.07 -6.95 -19.11
N LEU A 8 -16.27 -7.31 -18.12
CA LEU A 8 -15.25 -6.47 -17.52
C LEU A 8 -13.90 -6.70 -18.20
N LEU A 9 -13.39 -5.66 -18.85
CA LEU A 9 -12.04 -5.59 -19.39
C LEU A 9 -11.12 -4.99 -18.31
N VAL A 10 -10.49 -5.84 -17.51
CA VAL A 10 -9.72 -5.44 -16.33
C VAL A 10 -8.26 -5.24 -16.71
N ASN A 11 -7.80 -4.00 -16.61
CA ASN A 11 -6.41 -3.61 -16.73
C ASN A 11 -5.88 -3.26 -15.34
N HIS A 12 -5.02 -4.14 -14.81
CA HIS A 12 -4.41 -3.98 -13.50
C HIS A 12 -2.96 -3.50 -13.65
N TYR A 13 -2.49 -2.65 -12.74
CA TYR A 13 -1.17 -2.02 -12.88
C TYR A 13 0.03 -2.98 -12.80
N ASP A 14 -0.13 -4.19 -12.23
CA ASP A 14 0.94 -5.18 -12.03
C ASP A 14 0.62 -6.58 -12.57
N ARG A 15 -0.52 -6.76 -13.24
CA ARG A 15 -0.94 -8.05 -13.81
C ARG A 15 -1.27 -7.88 -15.28
N GLU A 16 -1.26 -8.99 -15.99
CA GLU A 16 -1.74 -9.04 -17.36
C GLU A 16 -3.23 -8.70 -17.45
N PHE A 17 -3.60 -8.17 -18.61
CA PHE A 17 -4.98 -7.85 -18.94
C PHE A 17 -5.88 -9.09 -18.81
N LYS A 18 -7.02 -8.92 -18.14
CA LYS A 18 -7.97 -10.01 -17.90
C LYS A 18 -9.39 -9.61 -18.30
N VAL A 19 -10.08 -10.51 -18.98
CA VAL A 19 -11.51 -10.38 -19.28
C VAL A 19 -12.30 -11.23 -18.30
N GLN A 20 -13.34 -10.65 -17.69
CA GLN A 20 -14.24 -11.34 -16.77
C GLN A 20 -15.68 -11.08 -17.17
N ASN A 21 -16.49 -12.13 -17.29
CA ASN A 21 -17.92 -12.01 -17.53
C ASN A 21 -18.64 -12.26 -16.22
N ILE A 22 -19.39 -11.26 -15.75
CA ILE A 22 -20.07 -11.29 -14.47
C ILE A 22 -21.49 -10.80 -14.66
N GLU A 23 -22.44 -11.55 -14.13
CA GLU A 23 -23.84 -11.15 -14.11
C GLU A 23 -24.13 -10.26 -12.88
N PHE A 24 -24.82 -9.16 -13.12
CA PHE A 24 -25.28 -8.23 -12.08
C PHE A 24 -26.77 -7.95 -12.22
N PRO A 25 -27.51 -7.77 -11.11
CA PRO A 25 -28.87 -7.25 -11.15
C PRO A 25 -28.96 -5.88 -11.86
N GLU A 26 -30.06 -5.60 -12.56
CA GLU A 26 -30.27 -4.31 -13.25
C GLU A 26 -30.22 -3.08 -12.32
N SER A 27 -30.57 -3.27 -11.04
CA SER A 27 -30.54 -2.23 -10.01
C SER A 27 -29.13 -2.00 -9.43
N THR A 28 -28.12 -2.72 -9.91
CA THR A 28 -26.75 -2.59 -9.43
C THR A 28 -26.15 -1.25 -9.81
N LYS A 29 -25.52 -0.62 -8.82
CA LYS A 29 -24.71 0.59 -8.97
C LYS A 29 -23.27 0.23 -9.31
N VAL A 30 -22.56 1.13 -10.00
CA VAL A 30 -21.12 0.98 -10.31
C VAL A 30 -20.29 0.77 -9.04
N LYS A 31 -20.70 1.33 -7.89
CA LYS A 31 -20.08 1.08 -6.59
C LYS A 31 -19.93 -0.41 -6.27
N LEU A 32 -20.98 -1.20 -6.46
CA LEU A 32 -20.99 -2.63 -6.17
C LEU A 32 -20.07 -3.41 -7.12
N VAL A 33 -19.93 -2.95 -8.37
CA VAL A 33 -18.98 -3.53 -9.33
C VAL A 33 -17.54 -3.31 -8.82
N LYS A 34 -17.23 -2.11 -8.32
CA LYS A 34 -15.92 -1.80 -7.72
C LYS A 34 -15.67 -2.63 -6.46
N GLU A 35 -16.66 -2.75 -5.57
CA GLU A 35 -16.55 -3.53 -4.34
C GLU A 35 -16.28 -5.02 -4.63
N ARG A 36 -17.01 -5.62 -5.57
CA ARG A 36 -16.79 -7.01 -5.99
C ARG A 36 -15.39 -7.22 -6.60
N LEU A 37 -14.88 -6.23 -7.33
CA LEU A 37 -13.51 -6.27 -7.85
C LEU A 37 -12.47 -6.16 -6.72
N LEU A 38 -12.69 -5.27 -5.75
CA LEU A 38 -11.83 -5.12 -4.56
C LEU A 38 -11.76 -6.40 -3.71
N GLU A 39 -12.82 -7.20 -3.63
CA GLU A 39 -12.81 -8.48 -2.91
C GLU A 39 -11.77 -9.46 -3.46
N SER A 40 -11.56 -9.45 -4.78
CA SER A 40 -10.57 -10.29 -5.45
C SER A 40 -9.15 -9.72 -5.37
N GLU A 41 -8.99 -8.48 -4.91
CA GLU A 41 -7.70 -7.82 -4.85
C GLU A 41 -6.94 -8.09 -3.55
N THR A 42 -5.62 -8.25 -3.68
CA THR A 42 -4.72 -8.44 -2.54
C THR A 42 -4.62 -7.15 -1.70
N PHE A 43 -4.80 -5.99 -2.33
CA PHE A 43 -4.78 -4.67 -1.69
C PHE A 43 -6.14 -4.01 -1.78
N LYS A 44 -6.83 -3.88 -0.64
CA LYS A 44 -8.16 -3.26 -0.54
C LYS A 44 -8.16 -1.72 -0.67
N GLU A 45 -6.99 -1.12 -0.83
CA GLU A 45 -6.79 0.33 -0.98
C GLU A 45 -6.53 0.75 -2.45
N CYS A 46 -6.67 -0.17 -3.41
CA CYS A 46 -6.50 0.12 -4.82
C CYS A 46 -7.54 1.11 -5.33
N ASN A 47 -7.10 2.02 -6.21
CA ASN A 47 -7.99 2.96 -6.88
C ASN A 47 -8.60 2.31 -8.12
N ILE A 48 -9.92 2.10 -8.12
CA ILE A 48 -10.65 1.49 -9.25
C ILE A 48 -11.41 2.55 -10.03
N ARG A 49 -11.08 2.67 -11.32
CA ARG A 49 -11.78 3.50 -12.29
C ARG A 49 -12.55 2.61 -13.26
N VAL A 50 -13.83 2.87 -13.42
CA VAL A 50 -14.70 2.13 -14.35
C VAL A 50 -15.08 3.09 -15.47
N ILE A 51 -14.82 2.68 -16.72
CA ILE A 51 -15.03 3.48 -17.93
C ILE A 51 -15.98 2.74 -18.86
N TYR A 52 -16.95 3.46 -19.39
CA TYR A 52 -17.89 2.96 -20.39
C TYR A 52 -17.96 3.94 -21.56
N ARG A 53 -17.61 3.49 -22.77
CA ARG A 53 -17.60 4.31 -23.99
C ARG A 53 -16.87 5.66 -23.83
N GLY A 54 -15.72 5.65 -23.17
CA GLY A 54 -14.93 6.85 -22.89
C GLY A 54 -15.44 7.71 -21.72
N LEU A 55 -16.57 7.36 -21.10
CA LEU A 55 -17.10 8.04 -19.92
C LEU A 55 -16.61 7.36 -18.64
N LEU A 56 -15.96 8.13 -17.76
CA LEU A 56 -15.69 7.70 -16.40
C LEU A 56 -17.00 7.61 -15.62
N LEU A 57 -17.28 6.43 -15.07
CA LEU A 57 -18.49 6.19 -14.31
C LEU A 57 -18.30 6.54 -12.84
N THR A 58 -19.25 7.30 -12.30
CA THR A 58 -19.38 7.60 -10.88
C THR A 58 -20.06 6.46 -10.14
N ASP A 59 -19.78 6.34 -8.85
CA ASP A 59 -20.23 5.21 -8.01
C ASP A 59 -21.75 5.08 -7.93
N GLU A 60 -22.47 6.19 -8.04
CA GLU A 60 -23.92 6.25 -7.90
C GLU A 60 -24.67 5.83 -9.17
N LYS A 61 -24.00 5.79 -10.33
CA LYS A 61 -24.64 5.43 -11.59
C LYS A 61 -25.11 3.99 -11.57
N LEU A 62 -26.35 3.80 -12.02
CA LEU A 62 -26.94 2.48 -12.26
C LEU A 62 -26.48 1.95 -13.61
N LEU A 63 -26.19 0.65 -13.68
CA LEU A 63 -25.77 -0.01 -14.91
C LEU A 63 -26.84 0.08 -16.01
N LYS A 64 -28.12 -0.07 -15.64
CA LYS A 64 -29.26 0.04 -16.58
C LYS A 64 -29.46 1.45 -17.17
N ASN A 65 -28.97 2.50 -16.50
CA ASN A 65 -29.14 3.88 -16.94
C ASN A 65 -27.99 4.35 -17.84
N LEU A 66 -27.09 3.44 -18.25
CA LEU A 66 -25.97 3.78 -19.10
C LEU A 66 -26.44 3.99 -20.55
N PRO A 67 -25.94 5.03 -21.23
CA PRO A 67 -26.42 5.38 -22.57
C PRO A 67 -26.08 4.29 -23.59
N GLY A 68 -27.10 3.82 -24.32
CA GLY A 68 -26.95 2.78 -25.34
C GLY A 68 -26.68 1.38 -24.79
N CYS A 69 -27.13 1.10 -23.55
CA CYS A 69 -27.18 -0.26 -23.02
C CYS A 69 -28.20 -1.07 -23.83
N SER A 70 -27.74 -1.98 -24.69
CA SER A 70 -28.57 -3.11 -25.15
C SER A 70 -28.62 -4.13 -24.02
N TYR A 71 -29.74 -4.81 -23.85
CA TYR A 71 -29.91 -5.85 -22.82
C TYR A 71 -29.03 -7.09 -23.05
N ASP A 72 -28.30 -7.16 -24.16
CA ASP A 72 -27.52 -8.33 -24.54
C ASP A 72 -26.18 -8.44 -23.79
N GLU A 73 -25.35 -7.38 -23.78
CA GLU A 73 -24.03 -7.40 -23.14
C GLU A 73 -23.52 -5.97 -22.85
N LEU A 74 -23.17 -5.69 -21.59
CA LEU A 74 -22.57 -4.43 -21.16
C LEU A 74 -21.06 -4.57 -21.01
N ILE A 75 -20.29 -3.90 -21.86
CA ILE A 75 -18.82 -3.95 -21.80
C ILE A 75 -18.28 -2.77 -20.99
N LEU A 76 -17.61 -3.03 -19.86
CA LEU A 76 -16.97 -2.02 -19.03
C LEU A 76 -15.45 -2.20 -19.06
N THR A 77 -14.72 -1.09 -19.21
CA THR A 77 -13.25 -1.09 -19.05
C THR A 77 -12.92 -0.67 -17.62
N VAL A 78 -12.19 -1.51 -16.90
CA VAL A 78 -11.81 -1.28 -15.51
C VAL A 78 -10.31 -1.06 -15.44
N PHE A 79 -9.89 0.06 -14.87
CA PHE A 79 -8.50 0.33 -14.54
C PHE A 79 -8.31 0.26 -13.03
N ILE A 80 -7.42 -0.62 -12.60
CA ILE A 80 -7.02 -0.75 -11.20
C ILE A 80 -5.60 -0.19 -11.09
N THR A 81 -5.49 0.98 -10.47
CA THR A 81 -4.22 1.71 -10.33
C THR A 81 -3.64 1.56 -8.94
N LYS A 82 -2.31 1.75 -8.83
CA LYS A 82 -1.60 1.75 -7.55
C LYS A 82 -2.29 2.68 -6.54
N PRO A 83 -2.30 2.32 -5.25
CA PRO A 83 -2.77 3.22 -4.20
C PRO A 83 -1.94 4.52 -4.21
N ASN A 84 -2.59 5.66 -3.98
CA ASN A 84 -1.95 6.98 -4.00
C ASN A 84 -0.94 7.17 -2.86
N SER A 85 -1.02 6.34 -1.83
CA SER A 85 -0.10 6.30 -0.71
C SER A 85 0.44 4.88 -0.54
N PRO A 86 1.69 4.70 -0.09
CA PRO A 86 2.11 3.40 0.43
C PRO A 86 1.07 2.95 1.47
N PRO A 87 0.72 1.66 1.52
CA PRO A 87 -0.32 1.17 2.42
C PRO A 87 -0.02 1.71 3.81
N ALA A 88 -1.01 2.34 4.42
CA ALA A 88 -0.85 2.91 5.75
C ALA A 88 -0.21 1.83 6.62
N SER A 89 0.98 2.11 7.17
CA SER A 89 1.70 1.10 7.94
C SER A 89 0.76 0.62 9.04
N THR A 90 0.29 -0.62 8.95
CA THR A 90 -0.59 -1.17 9.98
C THR A 90 0.09 -0.99 11.33
N PRO A 91 -0.64 -0.68 12.41
CA PRO A 91 -0.05 -0.43 13.73
C PRO A 91 0.93 -1.56 14.12
N GLN A 92 0.60 -2.80 13.76
CA GLN A 92 1.44 -3.98 13.89
C GLN A 92 2.81 -3.86 13.19
N ARG A 93 2.88 -3.40 11.94
CA ARG A 93 4.14 -3.22 11.20
C ARG A 93 4.99 -2.11 11.82
N ARG A 94 4.35 -1.04 12.28
CA ARG A 94 5.03 0.07 12.98
C ARG A 94 5.65 -0.39 14.29
N ASP A 95 4.96 -1.23 15.04
CA ASP A 95 5.46 -1.74 16.32
C ASP A 95 6.57 -2.76 16.12
N LEU A 96 6.45 -3.69 15.15
CA LEU A 96 7.54 -4.61 14.78
C LEU A 96 8.84 -3.86 14.44
N TRP A 97 8.73 -2.75 13.71
CA TRP A 97 9.89 -1.95 13.33
C TRP A 97 10.52 -1.20 14.50
N LYS A 98 9.71 -0.72 15.46
CA LYS A 98 10.20 -0.14 16.72
C LYS A 98 10.95 -1.19 17.54
N TRP A 99 10.36 -2.37 17.73
CA TRP A 99 10.98 -3.45 18.50
C TRP A 99 12.28 -3.92 17.86
N SER A 100 12.31 -4.07 16.53
CA SER A 100 13.53 -4.39 15.79
C SER A 100 14.61 -3.31 15.98
N THR A 101 14.26 -2.02 15.87
CA THR A 101 15.24 -0.94 16.10
C THR A 101 15.76 -0.98 17.53
N SER A 102 14.88 -1.19 18.52
CA SER A 102 15.26 -1.28 19.94
C SER A 102 16.23 -2.43 20.21
N ALA A 103 15.98 -3.61 19.61
CA ALA A 103 16.87 -4.76 19.72
C ALA A 103 18.27 -4.48 19.15
N TRP A 104 18.36 -3.81 17.99
CA TRP A 104 19.64 -3.43 17.40
C TRP A 104 20.43 -2.45 18.29
N ILE A 105 19.75 -1.47 18.90
CA ILE A 105 20.37 -0.53 19.83
C ILE A 105 20.92 -1.29 21.05
N ALA A 106 20.13 -2.21 21.61
CA ALA A 106 20.56 -3.03 22.75
C ALA A 106 21.79 -3.89 22.41
N ILE A 107 21.82 -4.54 21.23
CA ILE A 107 22.96 -5.34 20.77
C ILE A 107 24.23 -4.47 20.65
N ILE A 108 24.13 -3.28 20.05
CA ILE A 108 25.27 -2.36 19.92
C ILE A 108 25.76 -1.92 21.30
N ALA A 109 24.86 -1.60 22.23
CA ALA A 109 25.22 -1.25 23.60
C ALA A 109 25.91 -2.41 24.33
N THR A 110 25.41 -3.64 24.20
CA THR A 110 26.06 -4.82 24.77
C THR A 110 27.44 -5.07 24.17
N LEU A 111 27.62 -4.86 22.86
CA LEU A 111 28.93 -4.97 22.20
C LEU A 111 29.93 -3.93 22.73
N TRP A 112 29.47 -2.71 23.01
CA TRP A 112 30.29 -1.69 23.67
C TRP A 112 30.67 -2.09 25.10
N CYS A 113 29.73 -2.57 25.90
CA CYS A 113 30.02 -3.09 27.24
C CYS A 113 31.03 -4.25 27.20
N TYR A 114 30.90 -5.14 26.20
CA TYR A 114 31.82 -6.25 26.01
C TYR A 114 33.22 -5.77 25.61
N LYS A 115 33.32 -4.77 24.73
CA LYS A 115 34.60 -4.12 24.39
C LYS A 115 35.26 -3.49 25.61
N PHE A 116 34.52 -2.72 26.40
CA PHE A 116 35.06 -2.07 27.60
C PHE A 116 35.56 -3.08 28.64
N LYS A 117 34.87 -4.22 28.78
CA LYS A 117 35.24 -5.25 29.75
C LYS A 117 36.41 -6.12 29.28
N PHE A 118 36.57 -6.32 27.97
CA PHE A 118 37.58 -7.21 27.39
C PHE A 118 38.34 -6.53 26.25
N ASP A 119 39.10 -5.48 26.59
CA ASP A 119 39.76 -4.61 25.61
C ASP A 119 40.72 -5.37 24.68
N GLN A 120 41.38 -6.42 25.19
CA GLN A 120 42.30 -7.27 24.41
C GLN A 120 41.60 -8.30 23.51
N SER A 121 40.30 -8.54 23.67
CA SER A 121 39.57 -9.57 22.89
C SER A 121 39.08 -9.07 21.53
N PHE A 122 38.99 -7.75 21.35
CA PHE A 122 38.55 -7.16 20.08
C PHE A 122 39.73 -6.91 19.14
N LYS A 123 39.80 -7.68 18.05
CA LYS A 123 40.69 -7.36 16.93
C LYS A 123 40.32 -6.00 16.34
N ASN A 124 41.31 -5.27 15.81
CA ASN A 124 41.14 -3.93 15.22
C ASN A 124 39.98 -3.82 14.21
N PHE A 125 39.77 -4.87 13.41
CA PHE A 125 38.66 -4.93 12.46
C PHE A 125 37.27 -4.95 13.12
N SER A 126 37.11 -5.70 14.22
CA SER A 126 35.86 -5.75 14.99
C SER A 126 35.57 -4.42 15.68
N VAL A 127 36.61 -3.71 16.11
CA VAL A 127 36.49 -2.35 16.66
C VAL A 127 36.02 -1.37 15.58
N LEU A 128 36.59 -1.43 14.38
CA LEU A 128 36.18 -0.60 13.25
C LEU A 128 34.70 -0.81 12.91
N ILE A 129 34.24 -2.06 12.82
CA ILE A 129 32.83 -2.39 12.57
C ILE A 129 31.92 -1.82 13.66
N LEU A 130 32.33 -1.92 14.93
CA LEU A 130 31.56 -1.36 16.04
C LEU A 130 31.40 0.16 15.93
N TYR A 131 32.47 0.88 15.59
CA TYR A 131 32.41 2.32 15.36
C TYR A 131 31.49 2.68 14.18
N VAL A 132 31.60 1.97 13.06
CA VAL A 132 30.76 2.19 11.87
C VAL A 132 29.28 1.92 12.20
N ALA A 133 28.96 0.82 12.88
CA ALA A 133 27.60 0.50 13.30
C ALA A 133 27.04 1.56 14.25
N THR A 134 27.86 2.05 15.19
CA THR A 134 27.47 3.10 16.14
C THR A 134 27.19 4.43 15.42
N PHE A 135 28.02 4.79 14.43
CA PHE A 135 27.81 5.98 13.60
C PHE A 135 26.48 5.91 12.85
N PHE A 136 26.18 4.80 12.19
CA PHE A 136 24.89 4.62 11.52
C PHE A 136 23.71 4.65 12.50
N CYS A 137 23.86 4.08 13.69
CA CYS A 137 22.84 4.13 14.74
C CYS A 137 22.55 5.57 15.19
N ILE A 138 23.59 6.38 15.42
CA ILE A 138 23.42 7.79 15.78
C ILE A 138 22.82 8.59 14.62
N HIS A 139 23.32 8.40 13.41
CA HIS A 139 22.81 9.08 12.22
C HIS A 139 21.32 8.80 11.99
N THR A 140 20.89 7.55 12.15
CA THR A 140 19.48 7.16 12.00
C THR A 140 18.60 7.74 13.11
N LEU A 141 19.08 7.78 14.36
CA LEU A 141 18.38 8.45 15.47
C LEU A 141 18.20 9.95 15.20
N VAL A 142 19.27 10.65 14.82
CA VAL A 142 19.24 12.09 14.51
C VAL A 142 18.32 12.38 13.33
N SER A 143 18.42 11.60 12.26
CA SER A 143 17.55 11.74 11.07
C SER A 143 16.06 11.55 11.42
N ARG A 144 15.75 10.60 12.32
CA ARG A 144 14.38 10.37 12.80
C ARG A 144 13.87 11.52 13.68
N ILE A 145 14.71 12.09 14.55
CA ILE A 145 14.34 13.24 15.38
C ILE A 145 14.05 14.45 14.49
N ILE A 146 14.93 14.74 13.51
CA ILE A 146 14.75 15.89 12.60
C ILE A 146 13.50 15.73 11.74
N SER A 147 13.30 14.54 11.16
CA SER A 147 12.12 14.26 10.32
C SER A 147 10.83 14.25 11.14
N GLY A 148 10.88 13.72 12.37
CA GLY A 148 9.76 13.75 13.31
C GLY A 148 9.39 15.16 13.77
N ASN A 149 10.37 16.05 13.90
CA ASN A 149 10.13 17.44 14.26
C ASN A 149 9.51 18.23 13.09
N ARG A 150 9.97 18.00 11.86
CA ARG A 150 9.39 18.60 10.64
C ARG A 150 7.92 18.21 10.44
N ASN A 151 7.55 16.96 10.71
CA ASN A 151 6.16 16.49 10.60
C ASN A 151 5.24 16.98 11.73
N ARG A 152 5.78 17.59 12.79
CA ARG A 152 5.02 18.16 13.91
C ARG A 152 4.78 19.67 13.80
N GLN A 153 5.41 20.34 12.84
CA GLN A 153 5.05 21.72 12.52
C GLN A 153 3.71 21.70 11.79
N PRO A 154 2.62 22.22 12.38
CA PRO A 154 1.43 22.48 11.59
C PRO A 154 1.83 23.47 10.50
N SER A 155 1.44 23.17 9.26
CA SER A 155 1.44 24.15 8.17
C SER A 155 0.52 25.30 8.59
N ALA A 156 1.10 26.30 9.25
CA ALA A 156 0.47 27.57 9.48
C ALA A 156 0.56 28.37 8.19
N THR A 157 -0.45 28.20 7.34
CA THR A 157 -1.06 29.18 6.43
C THR A 157 -2.07 28.45 5.55
#